data_AF-A0A4U9D6L4-F1
#
_entry.id   AF-A0A4U9D6L4-F1
#
_cell.length_a   1.000
_cell.length_b   1.000
_cell.length_c   1.000
_cell.angle_alpha   90.00
_cell.angle_beta   90.00
_cell.angle_gamma   90.00
#
_symmetry.space_group_name_H-M   'P 1'
#
loop_
_entity.id
_entity.type
_entity.pdbx_description
1 polymer ?
#
loop_
_entity_poly.entity_id
_entity_poly.type
_entity_poly.pdbx_seq_one_letter_code
_entity_poly.pdbx_strand_id
1 'polypeptide(L)'
;MSSPLLIARTLEKQLHLLPGMANRHGLITGATGTGKTVTLQKLAESFSEIGVPVFMADVKGDLTGIAEAGQSSEKLQARLEKIGVHRLATAR
;
A
#
# COMPACT_ATOMS: atom_id res chain seq x y z
N MET A 1 -6.75 7.60 -19.96
CA MET A 1 -6.01 8.03 -18.75
C MET A 1 -6.12 6.92 -17.71
N SER A 2 -5.02 6.51 -17.09
CA SER A 2 -5.02 5.49 -16.03
C SER A 2 -5.81 5.94 -14.80
N SER A 3 -6.57 5.03 -14.19
CA SER A 3 -7.36 5.31 -12.99
C SER A 3 -6.49 5.80 -11.82
N PRO A 4 -6.97 6.77 -11.01
CA PRO A 4 -6.28 7.16 -9.77
C PRO A 4 -6.09 5.98 -8.82
N LEU A 5 -4.93 5.92 -8.17
CA LEU A 5 -4.55 4.85 -7.25
C LEU A 5 -4.93 5.24 -5.82
N LEU A 6 -5.84 4.50 -5.18
CA LEU A 6 -6.17 4.70 -3.77
C LEU A 6 -5.00 4.21 -2.90
N ILE A 7 -4.27 5.15 -2.29
CA ILE A 7 -3.08 4.84 -1.47
C ILE A 7 -3.33 4.96 0.04
N ALA A 8 -4.34 5.73 0.45
CA ALA A 8 -4.73 5.85 1.86
C ALA A 8 -6.19 6.27 2.02
N ARG A 9 -6.78 5.99 3.18
CA ARG A 9 -8.13 6.44 3.56
C ARG A 9 -8.28 6.61 5.07
N THR A 10 -9.18 7.50 5.45
CA THR A 10 -9.85 7.56 6.76
C THR A 10 -11.33 7.22 6.56
N LEU A 11 -12.15 7.32 7.62
CA LEU A 11 -13.61 7.17 7.50
C LEU A 11 -14.25 8.28 6.65
N GLU A 12 -13.61 9.46 6.61
CA GLU A 12 -14.16 10.67 6.00
C GLU A 12 -13.50 11.02 4.67
N LYS A 13 -12.26 10.57 4.44
CA LYS A 13 -11.45 11.02 3.32
C LYS A 13 -10.69 9.89 2.66
N GLN A 14 -10.66 9.91 1.34
CA GLN A 14 -9.79 9.06 0.53
C GLN A 14 -8.65 9.89 -0.06
N LEU A 15 -7.48 9.29 -0.16
CA LEU A 15 -6.30 9.89 -0.77
C LEU A 15 -5.86 9.04 -1.96
N HIS A 16 -5.86 9.67 -3.13
CA HIS A 16 -5.51 9.04 -4.39
C HIS A 16 -4.21 9.64 -4.94
N LEU A 17 -3.37 8.78 -5.50
CA LEU A 17 -2.21 9.15 -6.28
C LEU A 17 -2.57 9.13 -7.76
N LEU A 18 -2.22 10.19 -8.49
CA LEU A 18 -2.41 10.25 -9.94
C LEU A 18 -1.22 9.56 -10.62
N PRO A 19 -1.41 8.45 -11.37
CA PRO A 19 -0.29 7.70 -11.95
C PRO A 19 0.61 8.55 -12.85
N GLY A 20 0.02 9.44 -13.66
CA GLY A 20 0.77 10.33 -14.54
C GLY A 20 1.68 11.34 -13.82
N MET A 21 1.47 11.55 -12.52
CA MET A 21 2.27 12.45 -11.68
C MET A 21 3.27 11.70 -10.78
N ALA A 22 3.24 10.36 -10.79
CA ALA A 22 4.07 9.51 -9.96
C ALA A 22 5.52 9.33 -10.49
N ASN A 23 5.85 9.99 -11.60
CA ASN A 23 7.22 10.05 -12.16
C ASN A 23 8.12 11.08 -11.47
N ARG A 24 7.64 11.77 -10.42
CA ARG A 24 8.41 12.68 -9.59
C ARG A 24 8.93 11.94 -8.35
N HIS A 25 10.15 12.28 -7.91
CA HIS A 25 10.69 11.71 -6.69
C HIS A 25 9.83 12.07 -5.47
N GLY A 26 9.57 11.06 -4.63
CA GLY A 26 8.87 11.21 -3.36
C GLY A 26 9.76 10.77 -2.20
N LEU A 27 9.43 11.22 -0.99
CA LEU A 27 10.11 10.85 0.24
C LEU A 27 9.10 10.30 1.24
N ILE A 28 9.32 9.07 1.72
CA ILE A 28 8.58 8.48 2.83
C ILE A 28 9.50 8.50 4.06
N THR A 29 9.12 9.30 5.05
CA THR A 29 9.88 9.46 6.30
C THR A 29 8.97 9.27 7.52
N GLY A 30 9.55 9.04 8.68
CA GLY A 30 8.84 8.80 9.94
C GLY A 30 9.61 7.92 10.92
N ALA A 31 9.14 7.87 12.16
CA ALA A 31 9.74 7.05 13.22
C ALA A 31 9.48 5.54 13.01
N THR A 32 10.14 4.69 13.81
CA THR A 32 9.85 3.24 13.81
C THR A 32 8.39 3.00 14.20
N GLY A 33 7.73 2.06 13.51
CA GLY A 33 6.32 1.73 13.77
C GLY A 33 5.29 2.67 13.13
N THR A 34 5.69 3.74 12.44
CA THR A 34 4.74 4.69 11.81
C THR A 34 4.29 4.27 10.40
N GLY A 35 4.52 3.02 10.01
CA GLY A 35 3.98 2.46 8.77
C GLY A 35 4.78 2.67 7.49
N LYS A 36 6.03 3.17 7.56
CA LYS A 36 6.88 3.41 6.37
C LYS A 36 6.95 2.22 5.40
N THR A 37 7.23 1.02 5.92
CA THR A 37 7.34 -0.22 5.13
C THR A 37 6.02 -0.59 4.47
N VAL A 38 4.92 -0.53 5.22
CA VAL A 38 3.58 -0.86 4.71
C VAL A 38 3.11 0.13 3.65
N THR A 39 3.48 1.42 3.79
CA THR A 39 3.22 2.44 2.76
C THR A 39 4.00 2.15 1.47
N LEU A 40 5.29 1.78 1.57
CA LEU A 40 6.08 1.37 0.40
C LEU A 40 5.47 0.15 -0.30
N GLN A 41 5.06 -0.86 0.48
CA GLN A 41 4.42 -2.06 -0.06
C GLN A 41 3.14 -1.70 -0.81
N LYS A 42 2.27 -0.85 -0.23
CA LYS A 42 1.03 -0.45 -0.90
C LYS A 42 1.28 0.29 -2.21
N LEU A 43 2.28 1.17 -2.26
CA LEU A 43 2.64 1.87 -3.49
C LEU A 43 3.16 0.90 -4.56
N ALA A 44 4.05 -0.02 -4.19
CA ALA A 44 4.60 -1.01 -5.09
C ALA A 44 3.51 -1.91 -5.70
N GLU A 45 2.60 -2.39 -4.85
CA GLU A 45 1.42 -3.15 -5.29
C GLU A 45 0.56 -2.31 -6.25
N SER A 46 0.22 -1.08 -5.88
CA SER A 46 -0.66 -0.22 -6.69
C SER A 46 -0.08 0.10 -8.07
N PHE A 47 1.25 0.25 -8.17
CA PHE A 47 1.94 0.42 -9.46
C PHE A 47 1.98 -0.87 -10.27
N SER A 48 2.27 -2.00 -9.62
CA SER A 48 2.28 -3.32 -10.25
C SER A 48 0.90 -3.69 -10.81
N GLU A 49 -0.18 -3.38 -10.10
CA GLU A 49 -1.57 -3.62 -10.52
C GLU A 49 -1.94 -2.92 -11.84
N ILE A 50 -1.33 -1.76 -12.12
CA ILE A 50 -1.53 -1.03 -13.38
C ILE A 50 -0.47 -1.38 -14.43
N GLY A 51 0.33 -2.43 -14.21
CA GLY A 51 1.32 -2.93 -15.15
C GLY A 51 2.66 -2.21 -15.13
N VAL A 52 2.93 -1.37 -14.12
CA VAL A 52 4.24 -0.71 -13.98
C VAL A 52 5.21 -1.64 -13.26
N PRO A 53 6.36 -1.99 -13.86
CA PRO A 53 7.37 -2.79 -13.17
C PRO A 53 7.99 -1.98 -12.02
N VAL A 54 8.04 -2.57 -10.83
CA VAL A 54 8.57 -1.93 -9.63
C VAL A 54 9.86 -2.63 -9.19
N PHE A 55 10.92 -1.86 -9.05
CA PHE A 55 12.18 -2.29 -8.45
C PHE A 55 12.33 -1.68 -7.05
N MET A 56 12.66 -2.50 -6.06
CA MET A 56 12.84 -2.06 -4.67
C MET A 56 14.14 -2.61 -4.10
N ALA A 57 14.99 -1.72 -3.60
CA ALA A 57 16.12 -2.10 -2.78
C ALA A 57 15.65 -2.30 -1.33
N ASP A 58 15.81 -3.51 -0.81
CA ASP A 58 15.49 -3.83 0.59
C ASP A 58 16.77 -4.11 1.37
N VAL A 59 17.17 -3.15 2.20
CA VAL A 59 18.38 -3.27 3.04
C VAL A 59 18.11 -4.04 4.32
N LYS A 60 16.88 -4.01 4.83
CA LYS A 60 16.53 -4.58 6.14
C LYS A 60 15.91 -5.98 6.04
N GLY A 61 15.44 -6.36 4.86
CA GLY A 61 14.67 -7.59 4.66
C GLY A 61 13.20 -7.44 5.02
N ASP A 62 12.73 -6.23 5.38
CA ASP A 62 11.36 -5.97 5.83
C ASP A 62 10.32 -6.02 4.70
N LEU A 63 10.76 -6.06 3.44
CA LEU A 63 9.94 -6.12 2.23
C LEU A 63 9.87 -7.55 1.66
N THR A 64 10.63 -8.48 2.24
CA THR A 64 10.59 -9.90 1.87
C THR A 64 9.16 -10.43 2.03
N GLY A 65 8.66 -11.12 1.01
CA GLY A 65 7.30 -11.67 1.00
C GLY A 65 6.22 -10.75 0.44
N ILE A 66 6.53 -9.54 -0.04
CA ILE A 66 5.54 -8.66 -0.69
C ILE A 66 4.87 -9.29 -1.93
N ALA A 67 5.54 -10.22 -2.59
CA ALA A 67 5.01 -10.93 -3.76
C ALA A 67 4.01 -12.04 -3.39
N GLU A 68 3.97 -12.44 -2.12
CA GLU A 68 3.11 -13.52 -1.64
C GLU A 68 1.75 -12.98 -1.22
N ALA A 69 0.70 -13.79 -1.40
CA ALA A 69 -0.63 -13.46 -0.94
C ALA A 69 -0.67 -13.30 0.59
N GLY A 70 -1.28 -12.21 1.05
CA GLY A 70 -1.46 -11.97 2.48
C GLY A 70 -2.48 -12.94 3.09
N GLN A 71 -2.17 -13.49 4.26
CA GLN A 71 -3.10 -14.35 4.98
C GLN A 71 -4.00 -13.53 5.93
N SER A 72 -5.28 -13.91 5.99
CA SER A 72 -6.21 -13.33 6.95
C SER A 72 -5.88 -13.78 8.37
N SER A 73 -5.95 -12.85 9.33
CA SER A 73 -5.79 -13.15 10.76
C SER A 73 -6.86 -12.42 11.56
N GLU A 74 -7.23 -12.93 12.73
CA GLU A 74 -8.22 -12.31 13.62
C GLU A 74 -7.84 -10.86 13.97
N LYS A 75 -6.55 -10.62 14.23
CA LYS A 75 -6.03 -9.27 14.51
C LYS A 75 -6.21 -8.32 13.33
N LEU A 76 -6.01 -8.81 12.10
CA LEU A 76 -6.23 -8.03 10.88
C LEU A 76 -7.72 -7.73 10.72
N GLN A 77 -8.58 -8.73 10.83
CA GLN A 77 -10.04 -8.58 10.71
C GLN A 77 -10.59 -7.57 11.73
N ALA A 78 -10.24 -7.73 13.01
CA ALA A 78 -10.65 -6.79 14.06
C ALA A 78 -10.16 -5.35 13.81
N ARG A 79 -8.98 -5.19 13.19
CA ARG A 79 -8.50 -3.86 12.79
C ARG A 79 -9.34 -3.29 11.64
N LEU A 80 -9.63 -4.09 10.62
CA LEU A 80 -10.41 -3.69 9.44
C LEU A 80 -11.82 -3.25 9.83
N GLU A 81 -12.46 -3.98 10.74
CA GLU A 81 -13.77 -3.63 11.31
C GLU A 81 -13.74 -2.26 11.98
N LYS A 82 -12.75 -2.00 12.84
CA LYS A 82 -12.58 -0.71 13.53
C LYS A 82 -12.43 0.48 12.58
N ILE A 83 -11.89 0.27 11.38
CA ILE A 83 -11.67 1.32 10.38
C ILE A 83 -12.72 1.28 9.24
N GLY A 84 -13.79 0.50 9.40
CA GLY A 84 -14.89 0.38 8.44
C GLY A 84 -14.47 -0.15 7.07
N VAL A 85 -13.45 -1.01 7.00
CA VAL A 85 -13.00 -1.66 5.76
C VAL A 85 -13.63 -3.05 5.70
N HIS A 86 -14.69 -3.20 4.91
CA HIS A 86 -15.41 -4.48 4.75
C HIS A 86 -14.97 -5.29 3.52
N ARG A 87 -14.15 -4.70 2.64
CA ARG A 87 -13.56 -5.37 1.48
C ARG A 87 -12.08 -4.99 1.41
N LEU A 88 -11.20 -5.98 1.52
CA LEU A 88 -9.80 -5.81 1.12
C LEU A 88 -9.79 -5.66 -0.40
N ALA A 89 -9.36 -4.50 -0.90
CA ALA A 89 -9.33 -4.22 -2.33
C ALA A 89 -8.31 -5.10 -3.09
N THR A 90 -7.44 -5.81 -2.37
CA THR A 90 -6.22 -6.44 -2.90
C THR A 90 -5.99 -7.89 -2.46
N ALA A 91 -7.03 -8.62 -2.05
CA ALA A 91 -6.89 -10.06 -1.86
C ALA A 91 -6.82 -10.76 -3.23
N ARG A 92 -5.60 -10.93 -3.76
CA ARG A 92 -5.27 -12.16 -4.47
C ARG A 92 -4.90 -13.22 -3.46
#